data_AF-A0A7C5LIX2-F1
#
_entry.id   AF-A0A7C5LIX2-F1
#
_cell.length_a   1.000
_cell.length_b   1.000
_cell.length_c   1.000
_cell.angle_alpha   90.00
_cell.angle_beta   90.00
_cell.angle_gamma   90.00
#
_symmetry.space_group_name_H-M   'P 1'
#
loop_
_entity.id
_entity.type
_entity.pdbx_description
1 polymer ?
#
loop_
_entity_poly.entity_id
_entity_poly.type
_entity_poly.pdbx_seq_one_letter_code
_entity_poly.pdbx_strand_id
1 'polypeptide(L)' 'MLDEDELEDRETNTVLMTIAAYLRAAAEDVEAVARADYTPLTKADKVGATLEELGDNLERCIDWFPR' A
#
# COMPACT_ATOMS: atom_id res chain seq x y z
N MET A 1 -5.49 -26.99 -17.87
CA MET A 1 -4.90 -25.72 -18.33
C MET A 1 -5.90 -24.67 -17.92
N LEU A 2 -5.49 -23.71 -17.09
CA LEU A 2 -6.26 -22.47 -16.94
C LEU A 2 -6.23 -21.77 -18.30
N ASP A 3 -7.32 -21.12 -18.68
CA ASP A 3 -7.26 -20.24 -19.84
C ASP A 3 -6.38 -19.01 -19.52
N GLU A 4 -5.89 -18.33 -20.56
CA GLU A 4 -4.97 -17.20 -20.43
C GLU A 4 -5.64 -16.04 -19.68
N ASP A 5 -6.95 -15.86 -19.88
CA ASP A 5 -7.78 -14.85 -19.22
C ASP A 5 -7.90 -15.11 -17.70
N GLU A 6 -8.07 -16.38 -17.28
CA GLU A 6 -8.13 -16.82 -15.88
C GLU A 6 -6.80 -16.60 -15.16
N LEU A 7 -5.68 -16.69 -15.88
CA LEU A 7 -4.35 -16.39 -15.35
C LEU A 7 -4.16 -14.88 -15.16
N GLU A 8 -4.52 -14.06 -16.14
CA GLU A 8 -4.47 -12.60 -16.04
C GLU A 8 -5.38 -12.06 -14.92
N ASP A 9 -6.59 -12.61 -14.78
CA ASP A 9 -7.52 -12.28 -13.71
C ASP A 9 -6.92 -12.60 -12.33
N ARG A 10 -6.25 -13.76 -12.21
CA ARG A 10 -5.59 -14.17 -10.96
C ARG A 10 -4.41 -13.26 -10.61
N GLU A 11 -3.61 -12.89 -11.59
CA GLU A 11 -2.47 -11.99 -11.42
C GLU A 11 -2.95 -10.58 -11.03
N THR A 12 -3.93 -10.04 -11.75
CA THR A 12 -4.60 -8.78 -11.42
C THR A 12 -5.14 -8.78 -9.99
N ASN A 13 -5.87 -9.82 -9.60
CA ASN A 13 -6.39 -9.94 -8.24
C ASN A 13 -5.28 -9.98 -7.19
N THR A 14 -4.15 -10.64 -7.49
CA THR A 14 -2.99 -10.68 -6.59
C THR A 14 -2.38 -9.29 -6.38
N VAL A 15 -2.25 -8.50 -7.46
CA VAL A 15 -1.78 -7.11 -7.37
C VAL A 15 -2.74 -6.25 -6.54
N LEU A 16 -4.05 -6.36 -6.79
CA LEU A 16 -5.06 -5.61 -6.04
C LEU A 16 -5.09 -5.97 -4.55
N MET A 17 -4.95 -7.25 -4.20
CA MET A 17 -4.83 -7.65 -2.80
C MET A 17 -3.59 -7.08 -2.13
N THR A 18 -2.48 -6.99 -2.87
CA THR A 18 -1.23 -6.43 -2.36
C THR A 18 -1.36 -4.92 -2.12
N ILE A 19 -1.98 -4.18 -3.04
CA ILE A 19 -2.34 -2.76 -2.87
C ILE A 19 -3.21 -2.58 -1.62
N ALA A 20 -4.24 -3.42 -1.45
CA ALA A 20 -5.12 -3.34 -0.29
C ALA A 20 -4.37 -3.59 1.03
N ALA A 21 -3.37 -4.48 1.03
CA ALA A 21 -2.52 -4.72 2.19
C ALA A 21 -1.66 -3.50 2.56
N TYR A 22 -1.01 -2.87 1.57
CA TYR A 22 -0.23 -1.65 1.81
C TYR A 22 -1.08 -0.49 2.34
N LEU A 23 -2.29 -0.31 1.78
CA LEU A 23 -3.22 0.72 2.27
C LEU A 23 -3.65 0.48 3.72
N ARG A 24 -3.88 -0.78 4.11
CA ARG A 24 -4.21 -1.13 5.50
C ARG A 24 -3.04 -0.87 6.44
N ALA A 25 -1.84 -1.30 6.07
CA ALA A 25 -0.63 -1.08 6.87
C ALA A 25 -0.38 0.43 7.10
N ALA A 26 -0.43 1.23 6.04
CA ALA A 26 -0.27 2.68 6.15
C ALA A 26 -1.35 3.33 7.04
N ALA A 27 -2.60 2.85 6.97
CA ALA A 27 -3.67 3.35 7.82
C ALA A 27 -3.42 3.02 9.31
N GLU A 28 -2.97 1.80 9.61
CA GLU A 28 -2.61 1.37 10.96
C GLU A 28 -1.43 2.19 11.52
N ASP A 29 -0.41 2.45 10.70
CA ASP A 29 0.75 3.26 11.09
C ASP A 29 0.37 4.72 11.37
N VAL A 30 -0.45 5.33 10.49
CA VAL A 30 -0.97 6.69 10.71
C VAL A 30 -1.79 6.77 11.99
N GLU A 31 -2.64 5.77 12.25
CA GLU A 31 -3.41 5.69 13.49
C GLU A 31 -2.50 5.58 14.72
N ALA A 32 -1.45 4.76 14.67
CA ALA A 32 -0.48 4.62 15.74
C ALA A 32 0.24 5.94 16.03
N VAL A 33 0.67 6.66 14.99
CA VAL A 33 1.29 7.99 15.12
C VAL A 33 0.30 9.02 15.69
N ALA A 34 -0.96 8.97 15.27
CA ALA A 34 -1.99 9.89 15.77
C ALA A 34 -2.27 9.70 17.26
N ARG A 35 -2.27 8.44 17.74
CA ARG A 35 -2.50 8.08 19.15
C ARG A 35 -1.27 8.28 20.04
N ALA A 36 -0.07 8.28 19.48
CA ALA A 36 1.16 8.50 20.22
C ALA A 36 1.25 9.92 20.81
N ASP A 37 1.95 10.04 21.94
CA ASP A 37 2.26 11.32 22.59
C ASP A 37 3.47 12.01 21.93
N TYR A 38 3.31 12.32 20.64
CA TYR A 38 4.28 13.05 19.85
C TYR A 38 3.87 14.51 19.70
N THR A 39 4.87 15.39 19.56
CA THR A 39 4.61 16.79 19.17
C THR A 39 3.94 16.83 17.79
N PRO A 40 3.14 17.87 17.48
CA PRO A 40 2.49 17.99 16.17
C PRO A 40 3.45 17.90 15.00
N LEU A 41 4.65 18.49 15.12
CA LEU A 41 5.69 18.43 14.09
C LEU A 41 6.17 16.99 13.86
N THR A 42 6.46 16.26 14.94
CA THR A 42 6.89 14.86 14.85
C THR A 42 5.80 13.96 14.25
N LYS A 43 4.51 14.24 14.54
CA LYS A 43 3.40 13.53 13.90
C LYS A 43 3.36 13.80 12.40
N ALA A 44 3.52 15.05 11.98
CA ALA A 44 3.55 15.42 10.56
C ALA A 44 4.71 14.74 9.82
N ASP A 45 5.92 14.76 10.39
CA ASP A 45 7.09 14.14 9.78
C ASP A 45 6.90 12.61 9.62
N LYS A 46 6.39 11.94 10.67
CA LYS A 46 6.16 10.49 10.64
C LYS A 46 5.06 10.09 9.67
N VAL A 47 3.92 10.79 9.69
CA VAL A 47 2.84 10.54 8.71
C VAL A 47 3.34 10.80 7.30
N GLY A 48 4.13 11.86 7.09
CA GLY A 48 4.77 12.15 5.81
C GLY A 48 5.60 10.99 5.29
N ALA A 49 6.48 10.44 6.14
CA ALA A 49 7.30 9.28 5.78
C ALA A 49 6.46 8.02 5.47
N THR A 50 5.40 7.75 6.25
CA THR A 50 4.47 6.62 5.97
C THR A 50 3.79 6.79 4.61
N LEU A 51 3.38 8.02 4.26
CA LEU A 51 2.72 8.30 2.98
C LEU A 51 3.69 8.23 1.80
N GLU A 52 4.95 8.63 1.98
CA GLU A 52 6.01 8.48 0.97
C GLU A 52 6.28 6.99 0.68
N GLU A 53 6.44 6.18 1.73
CA GLU A 53 6.63 4.73 1.57
C GLU A 53 5.41 4.05 0.92
N LEU A 54 4.19 4.47 1.27
CA LEU A 54 2.99 4.00 0.60
C LEU A 54 3.02 4.34 -0.90
N GLY A 55 3.40 5.57 -1.27
CA GLY A 55 3.55 6.00 -2.66
C GLY A 55 4.49 5.09 -3.44
N ASP A 56 5.70 4.87 -2.93
CA ASP A 56 6.70 3.99 -3.53
C ASP A 56 6.19 2.56 -3.72
N ASN A 57 5.47 2.03 -2.73
CA ASN A 57 4.92 0.68 -2.80
C ASN A 57 3.78 0.56 -3.82
N LEU A 58 2.93 1.59 -3.95
CA LEU A 58 1.88 1.63 -4.96
C LEU A 58 2.44 1.73 -6.37
N GLU A 59 3.49 2.53 -6.59
CA GLU A 59 4.17 2.62 -7.89
C GLU A 59 4.73 1.26 -8.32
N ARG A 60 5.37 0.52 -7.40
CA ARG A 60 5.85 -0.85 -7.69
C ARG A 60 4.72 -1.82 -8.05
N CYS A 61 3.56 -1.71 -7.40
CA CYS A 61 2.41 -2.56 -7.72
C CYS A 61 1.86 -2.29 -9.13
N ILE A 62 1.95 -1.05 -9.63
CA ILE A 62 1.49 -0.70 -10.98
C ILE A 62 2.29 -1.48 -12.03
N ASP A 63 3.59 -1.66 -11.82
CA ASP A 63 4.45 -2.42 -12.72
C ASP A 63 4.14 -3.92 -12.76
N TRP A 64 3.34 -4.43 -11.81
CA TRP A 64 2.99 -5.85 -11.71
C TRP A 64 1.66 -6.20 -12.38
N PHE A 65 0.90 -5.22 -12.87
CA PHE A 65 -0.30 -5.52 -13.63
C PHE A 65 0.06 -6.29 -14.92
N PRO A 66 -0.67 -7.37 -15.24
CA PRO A 66 -0.54 -8.05 -16.53
C PRO A 66 -0.83 -7.06 -17.67
N ARG A 67 -0.16 -7.27 -18.82
CA ARG A 67 -0.17 -6.34 -19.97
C ARG A 67 -0.91 -6.90 -21.17
#